data_AF-A0A5E4JR64-F1
#
_entry.id   AF-A0A5E4JR64-F1
#
_cell.length_a   1.000
_cell.length_b   1.000
_cell.length_c   1.000
_cell.angle_alpha   90.00
_cell.angle_beta   90.00
_cell.angle_gamma   90.00
#
_symmetry.space_group_name_H-M   'P 1'
#
loop_
_entity.id
_entity.type
_entity.pdbx_description
1 polymer ?
#
loop_
_entity_poly.entity_id
_entity_poly.type
_entity_poly.pdbx_seq_one_letter_code
_entity_poly.pdbx_strand_id
1 'polypeptide(L)'
;MRIPEIIATIGPASMPLSVLKKMKAEGMAFGRVNTKYGSVEEYCEILETLRGLKCKIIFDIKDLKYIDWLKSQKFDYLALSFTESARQIKEIRKLIDVKIIAKIETQKGVDNIKEIIREADGVMVARGDLGRHVPIEELPIFQKRIIRECNRQNKFVITATEMLLSMTKSKVPERAEVSDIANAVLDGSNALMLSEETAIGKYPVLCVNMMQRIIKETVKMKDKTYL
;
A
#
# COMPACT_ATOMS: atom_id res chain seq x y z
N MET A 1 15.15 6.13 -12.70
CA MET A 1 14.35 5.13 -11.93
C MET A 1 12.87 5.54 -11.97
N ARG A 2 11.90 4.60 -11.88
CA ARG A 2 10.48 4.99 -11.73
C ARG A 2 10.28 5.67 -10.37
N ILE A 3 9.61 6.81 -10.34
CA ILE A 3 9.24 7.49 -9.10
C ILE A 3 8.12 6.69 -8.43
N PRO A 4 8.28 6.22 -7.17
CA PRO A 4 7.22 5.50 -6.48
C PRO A 4 5.97 6.34 -6.30
N GLU A 5 4.80 5.74 -6.53
CA GLU A 5 3.50 6.35 -6.29
C GLU A 5 3.13 6.30 -4.78
N ILE A 6 2.30 7.22 -4.30
CA ILE A 6 1.83 7.23 -2.90
C ILE A 6 0.42 6.65 -2.82
N ILE A 7 0.26 5.65 -1.96
CA ILE A 7 -1.03 5.06 -1.58
C ILE A 7 -1.38 5.60 -0.18
N ALA A 8 -2.58 6.15 -0.01
CA ALA A 8 -3.05 6.59 1.30
C ALA A 8 -4.33 5.84 1.68
N THR A 9 -4.37 5.33 2.91
CA THR A 9 -5.58 4.72 3.45
C THR A 9 -6.57 5.81 3.85
N ILE A 10 -7.81 5.66 3.38
CA ILE A 10 -8.88 6.60 3.68
C ILE A 10 -9.61 6.14 4.95
N GLY A 11 -9.85 7.11 5.82
CA GLY A 11 -10.55 6.95 7.09
C GLY A 11 -10.96 8.32 7.66
N PRO A 12 -11.49 8.39 8.90
CA PRO A 12 -12.11 9.58 9.46
C PRO A 12 -11.29 10.88 9.34
N ALA A 13 -9.97 10.82 9.51
CA ALA A 13 -9.11 12.01 9.43
C ALA A 13 -8.97 12.56 8.00
N SER A 14 -9.13 11.68 7.01
CA SER A 14 -8.99 12.00 5.58
C SER A 14 -10.32 12.11 4.84
N MET A 15 -11.42 11.59 5.39
CA MET A 15 -12.73 11.50 4.72
C MET A 15 -13.29 12.86 4.23
N PRO A 16 -13.09 14.00 4.92
CA PRO A 16 -13.56 15.28 4.40
C PRO A 16 -12.96 15.60 3.02
N LEU A 17 -13.82 15.96 2.06
CA LEU A 17 -13.41 16.27 0.67
C LEU A 17 -12.29 17.32 0.58
N SER A 18 -12.30 18.31 1.47
CA SER A 18 -11.27 19.35 1.53
C SER A 18 -9.88 18.79 1.89
N VAL A 19 -9.83 17.71 2.68
CA VAL A 19 -8.60 17.01 3.05
C VAL A 19 -8.13 16.13 1.89
N LEU A 20 -9.02 15.34 1.25
CA LEU A 20 -8.66 14.50 0.10
C LEU A 20 -8.14 15.32 -1.08
N LYS A 21 -8.75 16.48 -1.37
CA LYS A 21 -8.25 17.41 -2.40
C LYS A 21 -6.82 17.86 -2.12
N LYS A 22 -6.50 18.17 -0.85
CA LYS A 22 -5.15 18.55 -0.44
C LYS A 22 -4.20 17.36 -0.55
N MET A 23 -4.57 16.17 -0.05
CA MET A 23 -3.75 14.96 -0.19
C MET A 23 -3.45 14.64 -1.66
N LYS A 24 -4.43 14.79 -2.55
CA LYS A 24 -4.23 14.64 -4.00
C LYS A 24 -3.23 15.64 -4.55
N ALA A 25 -3.34 16.91 -4.17
CA ALA A 25 -2.40 17.95 -4.59
C ALA A 25 -0.96 17.69 -4.08
N GLU A 26 -0.82 17.07 -2.90
CA GLU A 26 0.47 16.72 -2.29
C GLU A 26 1.11 15.45 -2.89
N GLY A 27 0.41 14.72 -3.76
CA GLY A 27 0.98 13.57 -4.48
C GLY A 27 0.30 12.22 -4.22
N MET A 28 -0.82 12.18 -3.49
CA MET A 28 -1.60 10.95 -3.36
C MET A 28 -2.08 10.46 -4.74
N ALA A 29 -1.69 9.24 -5.11
CA ALA A 29 -2.05 8.62 -6.39
C ALA A 29 -3.17 7.59 -6.23
N PHE A 30 -3.18 6.85 -5.12
CA PHE A 30 -4.18 5.83 -4.81
C PHE A 30 -4.86 6.11 -3.47
N GLY A 31 -6.16 5.87 -3.40
CA GLY A 31 -6.89 5.72 -2.15
C GLY A 31 -7.08 4.24 -1.83
N ARG A 32 -6.67 3.81 -0.63
CA ARG A 32 -6.96 2.49 -0.08
C ARG A 32 -8.20 2.56 0.81
N VAL A 33 -9.18 1.70 0.54
CA VAL A 33 -10.37 1.49 1.38
C VAL A 33 -10.19 0.16 2.11
N ASN A 34 -10.20 0.18 3.44
CA ASN A 34 -9.97 -1.00 4.27
C ASN A 34 -11.28 -1.50 4.87
N THR A 35 -11.77 -2.65 4.42
CA THR A 35 -13.11 -3.15 4.84
C THR A 35 -13.15 -3.69 6.26
N LYS A 36 -12.03 -3.61 7.00
CA LYS A 36 -12.03 -3.89 8.45
C LYS A 36 -12.81 -2.84 9.24
N TYR A 37 -12.89 -1.63 8.71
CA TYR A 37 -13.43 -0.47 9.41
C TYR A 37 -14.45 0.23 8.53
N GLY A 38 -15.70 0.28 8.99
CA GLY A 38 -16.77 1.05 8.36
C GLY A 38 -17.90 0.22 7.74
N SER A 39 -18.84 0.92 7.11
CA SER A 39 -20.04 0.36 6.47
C SER A 39 -20.00 0.49 4.94
N VAL A 40 -20.92 -0.21 4.26
CA VAL A 40 -21.05 -0.15 2.80
C VAL A 40 -21.34 1.28 2.33
N GLU A 41 -22.15 2.00 3.08
CA GLU A 41 -22.51 3.40 2.81
C GLU A 41 -21.26 4.29 2.84
N GLU A 42 -20.44 4.17 3.89
CA GLU A 42 -19.17 4.91 4.00
C GLU A 42 -18.20 4.56 2.86
N TYR A 43 -18.13 3.29 2.46
CA TYR A 43 -17.28 2.89 1.33
C TYR A 43 -17.76 3.49 0.00
N CYS A 44 -19.07 3.61 -0.21
CA CYS A 44 -19.65 4.26 -1.40
C CYS A 44 -19.26 5.75 -1.47
N GLU A 45 -19.37 6.49 -0.36
CA GLU A 45 -18.98 7.90 -0.30
C GLU A 45 -17.49 8.11 -0.61
N ILE A 46 -16.64 7.24 -0.07
CA ILE A 46 -15.20 7.25 -0.34
C ILE A 46 -14.94 6.97 -1.83
N LEU A 47 -15.63 5.98 -2.42
CA LEU A 47 -15.48 5.62 -3.83
C LEU A 47 -15.84 6.78 -4.76
N GLU A 48 -16.99 7.41 -4.54
CA GLU A 48 -17.43 8.56 -5.34
C GLU A 48 -16.41 9.69 -5.29
N THR A 49 -15.92 10.01 -4.09
CA THR A 49 -14.95 11.07 -3.90
C THR A 49 -13.62 10.77 -4.60
N LEU A 50 -13.07 9.56 -4.41
CA LEU A 50 -11.80 9.15 -5.02
C LEU A 50 -11.88 9.11 -6.55
N ARG A 51 -13.02 8.67 -7.12
CA ARG A 51 -13.29 8.70 -8.56
C ARG A 51 -13.32 10.14 -9.08
N GLY A 52 -14.02 11.04 -8.38
CA GLY A 52 -14.07 12.46 -8.73
C GLY A 52 -12.68 13.13 -8.73
N LEU A 53 -11.78 12.67 -7.85
CA LEU A 53 -10.38 13.12 -7.79
C LEU A 53 -9.44 12.38 -8.75
N LYS A 54 -9.96 11.44 -9.55
CA LYS A 54 -9.17 10.59 -10.47
C LYS A 54 -8.02 9.86 -9.76
N CYS A 55 -8.28 9.40 -8.54
CA CYS A 55 -7.38 8.50 -7.82
C CYS A 55 -7.67 7.06 -8.22
N LYS A 56 -6.63 6.25 -8.30
CA LYS A 56 -6.79 4.80 -8.37
C LYS A 56 -7.28 4.29 -7.01
N ILE A 57 -8.01 3.18 -7.00
CA ILE A 57 -8.69 2.69 -5.80
C ILE A 57 -8.30 1.25 -5.51
N ILE A 58 -7.85 1.02 -4.28
CA ILE A 58 -7.51 -0.31 -3.76
C ILE A 58 -8.51 -0.67 -2.66
N PHE A 59 -9.26 -1.75 -2.83
CA PHE A 59 -10.03 -2.35 -1.75
C PHE A 59 -9.21 -3.42 -1.04
N ASP A 60 -8.87 -3.20 0.23
CA ASP A 60 -8.31 -4.22 1.12
C ASP A 60 -9.45 -4.93 1.84
N ILE A 61 -9.76 -6.14 1.39
CA ILE A 61 -10.81 -6.97 1.98
C ILE A 61 -10.26 -7.85 3.09
N LYS A 62 -11.01 -7.93 4.19
CA LYS A 62 -10.76 -8.88 5.29
C LYS A 62 -11.62 -10.13 5.22
N ASP A 63 -12.72 -10.05 4.48
CA ASP A 63 -13.75 -11.08 4.43
C ASP A 63 -14.32 -11.15 3.01
N LEU A 64 -14.53 -12.37 2.52
CA LEU A 64 -15.07 -12.62 1.18
C LEU A 64 -16.54 -12.22 1.04
N LYS A 65 -17.25 -11.95 2.14
CA LYS A 65 -18.64 -11.45 2.10
C LYS A 65 -18.81 -10.16 1.28
N TYR A 66 -17.75 -9.35 1.15
CA TYR A 66 -17.80 -8.11 0.36
C TYR A 66 -17.68 -8.34 -1.15
N ILE A 67 -17.32 -9.55 -1.60
CA ILE A 67 -17.06 -9.83 -3.02
C ILE A 67 -18.29 -9.54 -3.89
N ASP A 68 -19.48 -9.99 -3.48
CA ASP A 68 -20.69 -9.79 -4.29
C ASP A 68 -21.06 -8.33 -4.42
N TRP A 69 -20.91 -7.56 -3.34
CA TRP A 69 -21.09 -6.12 -3.39
C TRP A 69 -20.03 -5.46 -4.31
N LEU A 70 -18.75 -5.84 -4.17
CA LEU A 70 -17.64 -5.28 -4.95
C LEU A 70 -17.78 -5.51 -6.45
N LYS A 71 -18.41 -6.60 -6.90
CA LYS A 71 -18.69 -6.84 -8.34
C LYS A 71 -19.46 -5.69 -9.00
N SER A 72 -20.29 -4.98 -8.24
CA SER A 72 -21.07 -3.83 -8.73
C SER A 72 -20.31 -2.50 -8.63
N GLN A 73 -19.11 -2.50 -8.05
CA GLN A 73 -18.32 -1.30 -7.79
C GLN A 73 -17.18 -1.14 -8.82
N LYS A 74 -16.90 0.11 -9.20
CA LYS A 74 -15.73 0.45 -10.02
C LYS A 74 -14.53 0.80 -9.14
N PHE A 75 -13.51 -0.04 -9.16
CA PHE A 75 -12.24 0.14 -8.46
C PHE A 75 -11.12 -0.57 -9.24
N ASP A 76 -9.85 -0.27 -8.92
CA ASP A 76 -8.71 -0.71 -9.73
C ASP A 76 -8.08 -2.01 -9.23
N TYR A 77 -8.00 -2.18 -7.91
CA TYR A 77 -7.30 -3.31 -7.29
C TYR A 77 -8.03 -3.87 -6.08
N LEU A 78 -8.01 -5.20 -5.95
CA LEU A 78 -8.39 -5.93 -4.74
C LEU A 78 -7.12 -6.40 -4.02
N ALA A 79 -6.89 -5.97 -2.79
CA ALA A 79 -5.81 -6.47 -1.96
C ALA A 79 -6.28 -7.65 -1.11
N LEU A 80 -5.67 -8.82 -1.33
CA LEU A 80 -6.00 -10.08 -0.65
C LEU A 80 -5.08 -10.28 0.56
N SER A 81 -5.65 -10.23 1.76
CA SER A 81 -4.92 -10.46 3.01
C SER A 81 -4.50 -11.94 3.16
N PHE A 82 -3.39 -12.17 3.86
CA PHE A 82 -2.81 -13.47 4.20
C PHE A 82 -2.69 -14.40 2.98
N THR A 83 -2.10 -13.88 1.91
CA THR A 83 -1.87 -14.67 0.70
C THR A 83 -0.63 -15.55 0.89
N GLU A 84 -0.82 -16.86 0.90
CA GLU A 84 0.22 -17.86 1.15
C GLU A 84 0.46 -18.80 -0.03
N SER A 85 -0.37 -18.73 -1.07
CA SER A 85 -0.27 -19.63 -2.22
C SER A 85 -0.84 -19.02 -3.50
N ALA A 86 -0.32 -19.47 -4.64
CA ALA A 86 -0.87 -19.19 -5.97
C ALA A 86 -2.36 -19.61 -6.09
N ARG A 87 -2.76 -20.68 -5.40
CA ARG A 87 -4.13 -21.20 -5.42
C ARG A 87 -5.14 -20.19 -4.87
N GLN A 88 -4.83 -19.49 -3.77
CA GLN A 88 -5.74 -18.50 -3.19
C GLN A 88 -6.10 -17.40 -4.21
N ILE A 89 -5.11 -16.91 -4.96
CA ILE A 89 -5.34 -15.91 -6.01
C ILE A 89 -6.25 -16.46 -7.11
N LYS A 90 -5.99 -17.69 -7.58
CA LYS A 90 -6.81 -18.35 -8.61
C LYS A 90 -8.26 -18.51 -8.18
N GLU A 91 -8.52 -18.86 -6.93
CA GLU A 91 -9.89 -18.96 -6.42
C GLU A 91 -10.58 -17.59 -6.40
N ILE A 92 -9.91 -16.52 -5.96
CA ILE A 92 -10.49 -15.17 -5.99
C ILE A 92 -10.80 -14.70 -7.41
N ARG A 93 -9.94 -15.00 -8.39
CA ARG A 93 -10.18 -14.65 -9.81
C ARG A 93 -11.44 -15.31 -10.39
N LYS A 94 -11.86 -16.47 -9.88
CA LYS A 94 -13.13 -17.10 -10.30
C LYS A 94 -14.34 -16.32 -9.79
N LEU A 95 -14.17 -15.55 -8.72
CA LEU A 95 -15.25 -14.82 -8.07
C LEU A 95 -15.37 -13.39 -8.57
N ILE A 96 -14.27 -12.73 -8.95
CA ILE A 96 -14.28 -11.32 -9.38
C ILE A 96 -13.18 -11.04 -10.41
N ASP A 97 -13.55 -10.31 -11.48
CA ASP A 97 -12.62 -9.89 -12.52
C ASP A 97 -12.05 -8.50 -12.19
N VAL A 98 -10.96 -8.49 -11.41
CA VAL A 98 -10.23 -7.28 -11.01
C VAL A 98 -8.76 -7.61 -10.80
N LYS A 99 -7.89 -6.59 -10.84
CA LYS A 99 -6.46 -6.78 -10.53
C LYS A 99 -6.28 -7.14 -9.06
N ILE A 100 -5.48 -8.15 -8.77
CA ILE A 100 -5.24 -8.66 -7.41
C ILE A 100 -3.85 -8.25 -6.92
N ILE A 101 -3.82 -7.60 -5.76
CA ILE A 101 -2.62 -7.37 -4.96
C ILE A 101 -2.54 -8.43 -3.88
N ALA A 102 -1.56 -9.33 -3.96
CA ALA A 102 -1.31 -10.32 -2.92
C ALA A 102 -0.59 -9.67 -1.74
N LYS A 103 -1.15 -9.75 -0.53
CA LYS A 103 -0.48 -9.24 0.67
C LYS A 103 0.32 -10.35 1.33
N ILE A 104 1.62 -10.11 1.48
CA ILE A 104 2.56 -11.04 2.10
C ILE A 104 2.70 -10.64 3.56
N GLU A 105 2.13 -11.47 4.43
CA GLU A 105 1.93 -11.21 5.86
C GLU A 105 2.48 -12.36 6.74
N THR A 106 2.97 -13.46 6.14
CA THR A 106 3.43 -14.66 6.86
C THR A 106 4.70 -15.24 6.25
N GLN A 107 5.45 -16.04 7.03
CA GLN A 107 6.62 -16.79 6.54
C GLN A 107 6.28 -17.65 5.31
N LYS A 108 5.13 -18.34 5.35
CA LYS A 108 4.68 -19.19 4.25
C LYS A 108 4.42 -18.40 2.96
N GLY A 109 3.90 -17.18 3.06
CA GLY A 109 3.79 -16.26 1.92
C GLY A 109 5.15 -15.84 1.36
N VAL A 110 6.15 -15.63 2.22
CA VAL A 110 7.54 -15.35 1.81
C VAL A 110 8.15 -16.56 1.10
N ASP A 111 7.96 -17.76 1.62
CA ASP A 111 8.50 -18.99 1.04
C ASP A 111 7.93 -19.25 -0.35
N ASN A 112 6.63 -19.03 -0.52
CA ASN A 112 5.90 -19.20 -1.78
C ASN A 112 5.90 -17.96 -2.68
N ILE A 113 6.74 -16.96 -2.40
CA ILE A 113 6.65 -15.65 -3.06
C ILE A 113 6.71 -15.72 -4.60
N LYS A 114 7.54 -16.62 -5.15
CA LYS A 114 7.73 -16.75 -6.60
C LYS A 114 6.48 -17.23 -7.34
N GLU A 115 5.72 -18.15 -6.75
CA GLU A 115 4.47 -18.62 -7.34
C GLU A 115 3.32 -17.64 -7.14
N ILE A 116 3.27 -16.97 -6.00
CA ILE A 116 2.27 -15.92 -5.72
C ILE A 116 2.43 -14.78 -6.73
N ILE A 117 3.66 -14.30 -6.95
CA ILE A 117 3.98 -13.22 -7.90
C ILE A 117 3.53 -13.57 -9.33
N ARG A 118 3.69 -14.83 -9.76
CA ARG A 118 3.29 -15.26 -11.11
C ARG A 118 1.79 -15.04 -11.36
N GLU A 119 0.97 -15.36 -10.36
CA GLU A 119 -0.49 -15.30 -10.47
C GLU A 119 -1.09 -13.93 -10.10
N ALA A 120 -0.43 -13.15 -9.25
CA ALA A 120 -0.89 -11.83 -8.81
C ALA A 120 -0.62 -10.73 -9.85
N ASP A 121 -1.39 -9.64 -9.82
CA ASP A 121 -1.12 -8.43 -10.61
C ASP A 121 -0.13 -7.50 -9.91
N GLY A 122 -0.01 -7.65 -8.59
CA GLY A 122 1.02 -7.03 -7.79
C GLY A 122 1.09 -7.64 -6.39
N VAL A 123 2.04 -7.16 -5.61
CA VAL A 123 2.31 -7.64 -4.25
C VAL A 123 2.41 -6.46 -3.29
N MET A 124 1.97 -6.67 -2.06
CA MET A 124 2.16 -5.73 -0.96
C MET A 124 2.99 -6.42 0.15
N VAL A 125 4.13 -5.82 0.49
CA VAL A 125 4.91 -6.17 1.66
C VAL A 125 4.25 -5.51 2.87
N ALA A 126 3.39 -6.26 3.56
CA ALA A 126 2.60 -5.76 4.69
C ALA A 126 3.34 -5.99 6.01
N ARG A 127 4.27 -5.08 6.31
CA ARG A 127 5.32 -5.26 7.33
C ARG A 127 4.80 -5.38 8.76
N GLY A 128 3.72 -4.69 9.10
CA GLY A 128 3.13 -4.74 10.43
C GLY A 128 2.57 -6.12 10.79
N ASP A 129 1.98 -6.84 9.82
CA ASP A 129 1.55 -8.22 10.04
C ASP A 129 2.71 -9.19 9.80
N LEU A 130 3.53 -8.99 8.76
CA LEU A 130 4.69 -9.84 8.49
C LEU A 130 5.64 -9.92 9.68
N GLY A 131 5.99 -8.78 10.30
CA GLY A 131 6.87 -8.70 11.47
C GLY A 131 6.31 -9.34 12.74
N ARG A 132 5.02 -9.69 12.77
CA ARG A 132 4.41 -10.51 13.85
C ARG A 132 4.52 -12.01 13.59
N HIS A 133 4.71 -12.41 12.33
CA HIS A 133 4.71 -13.81 11.89
C HIS A 133 6.10 -14.34 11.50
N VAL A 134 7.13 -13.50 11.58
CA VAL A 134 8.53 -13.83 11.29
C VAL A 134 9.44 -13.20 12.34
N PRO A 135 10.68 -13.69 12.54
CA PRO A 135 11.68 -13.01 13.36
C PRO A 135 11.89 -11.57 12.88
N ILE A 136 11.80 -10.59 13.79
CA ILE A 136 11.72 -9.17 13.42
C ILE A 136 13.00 -8.68 12.73
N GLU A 137 14.15 -9.24 13.08
CA GLU A 137 15.45 -8.97 12.47
C GLU A 137 15.54 -9.43 11.00
N GLU A 138 14.70 -10.38 10.58
CA GLU A 138 14.64 -10.86 9.20
C GLU A 138 13.70 -10.03 8.32
N LEU A 139 12.83 -9.20 8.91
CA LEU A 139 11.84 -8.40 8.18
C LEU A 139 12.45 -7.53 7.07
N PRO A 140 13.57 -6.81 7.27
CA PRO A 140 14.21 -6.05 6.19
C PRO A 140 14.74 -6.94 5.07
N ILE A 141 15.20 -8.16 5.39
CA ILE A 141 15.70 -9.13 4.42
C ILE A 141 14.54 -9.63 3.55
N PHE A 142 13.40 -9.96 4.16
CA PHE A 142 12.21 -10.39 3.42
C PHE A 142 11.62 -9.29 2.56
N GLN A 143 11.57 -8.04 3.03
CA GLN A 143 11.20 -6.89 2.19
C GLN A 143 12.05 -6.85 0.92
N LYS A 144 13.38 -6.87 1.06
CA LYS A 144 14.31 -6.83 -0.08
C LYS A 144 14.11 -8.02 -1.01
N ARG A 145 13.95 -9.23 -0.48
CA ARG A 145 13.69 -10.44 -1.27
C ARG A 145 12.40 -10.32 -2.08
N ILE A 146 11.30 -9.92 -1.45
CA ILE A 146 9.99 -9.77 -2.10
C ILE A 146 10.05 -8.73 -3.22
N ILE A 147 10.60 -7.54 -2.93
CA ILE A 147 10.72 -6.46 -3.93
C ILE A 147 11.58 -6.91 -5.12
N ARG A 148 12.72 -7.55 -4.88
CA ARG A 148 13.60 -8.06 -5.94
C ARG A 148 12.90 -9.10 -6.81
N GLU A 149 12.16 -10.04 -6.23
CA GLU A 149 11.42 -11.04 -7.00
C GLU A 149 10.27 -10.42 -7.82
N CYS A 150 9.59 -9.40 -7.29
CA CYS A 150 8.58 -8.67 -8.04
C CYS A 150 9.20 -7.94 -9.25
N ASN A 151 10.31 -7.25 -9.01
CA ASN A 151 11.04 -6.52 -10.05
C ASN A 151 11.57 -7.46 -11.14
N ARG A 152 12.11 -8.64 -10.79
CA ARG A 152 12.54 -9.66 -11.76
C ARG A 152 11.42 -10.16 -12.66
N GLN A 153 10.19 -10.18 -12.15
CA GLN A 153 9.01 -10.65 -12.88
C GLN A 153 8.15 -9.50 -13.44
N ASN A 154 8.66 -8.26 -13.40
CA ASN A 154 7.93 -7.04 -13.82
C ASN A 154 6.56 -6.90 -13.16
N LYS A 155 6.42 -7.31 -11.89
CA LYS A 155 5.19 -7.18 -11.11
C LYS A 155 5.23 -5.95 -10.21
N PHE A 156 4.08 -5.31 -10.08
CA PHE A 156 3.93 -4.13 -9.23
C PHE A 156 4.12 -4.49 -7.75
N VAL A 157 4.94 -3.75 -7.02
CA VAL A 157 5.18 -3.99 -5.59
C VAL A 157 5.00 -2.75 -4.73
N ILE A 158 4.31 -2.94 -3.60
CA ILE A 158 3.99 -1.92 -2.61
C ILE A 158 4.74 -2.24 -1.31
N THR A 159 5.46 -1.27 -0.75
CA THR A 159 5.92 -1.34 0.66
C THR A 159 4.90 -0.64 1.55
N ALA A 160 4.41 -1.33 2.58
CA ALA A 160 3.30 -0.86 3.39
C ALA A 160 3.59 -0.92 4.89
N THR A 161 2.78 -0.17 5.64
CA THR A 161 2.70 -0.05 7.12
C THR A 161 3.92 0.58 7.76
N GLU A 162 3.71 1.38 8.80
CA GLU A 162 4.76 1.98 9.64
C GLU A 162 5.78 2.82 8.85
N MET A 163 5.34 3.55 7.81
CA MET A 163 6.23 4.36 6.99
C MET A 163 6.50 5.73 7.64
N LEU A 164 5.47 6.36 8.22
CA LEU A 164 5.55 7.64 8.95
C LEU A 164 4.67 7.58 10.21
N LEU A 165 4.63 6.44 10.90
CA LEU A 165 3.71 6.16 12.00
C LEU A 165 3.73 7.24 13.09
N SER A 166 4.90 7.78 13.45
CA SER A 166 5.06 8.85 14.42
C SER A 166 4.26 10.10 14.05
N MET A 167 4.06 10.34 12.74
CA MET A 167 3.32 11.48 12.22
C MET A 167 1.79 11.35 12.36
N THR A 168 1.29 10.23 12.87
CA THR A 168 -0.08 10.16 13.39
C THR A 168 -0.32 11.18 14.50
N LYS A 169 0.73 11.50 15.28
CA LYS A 169 0.68 12.41 16.44
C LYS A 169 1.65 13.59 16.33
N SER A 170 2.72 13.48 15.53
CA SER A 170 3.76 14.50 15.33
C SER A 170 3.66 15.17 13.96
N LYS A 171 4.15 16.41 13.83
CA LYS A 171 4.28 17.09 12.52
C LYS A 171 5.57 16.72 11.78
N VAL A 172 6.51 16.08 12.44
CA VAL A 172 7.84 15.72 11.90
C VAL A 172 8.08 14.23 12.18
N PRO A 173 8.58 13.46 11.21
CA PRO A 173 8.87 12.04 11.40
C PRO A 173 10.13 11.82 12.21
N GLU A 174 10.32 10.59 12.65
CA GLU A 174 11.57 10.12 13.21
C GLU A 174 12.62 9.91 12.11
N ARG A 175 13.90 9.97 12.47
CA ARG A 175 15.01 9.77 11.52
C ARG A 175 14.99 8.36 10.93
N ALA A 176 14.58 7.37 11.73
CA ALA A 176 14.45 5.98 11.31
C ALA A 176 13.40 5.82 10.19
N GLU A 177 12.25 6.48 10.32
CA GLU A 177 11.18 6.46 9.31
C GLU A 177 11.62 7.07 7.97
N VAL A 178 12.37 8.18 8.03
CA VAL A 178 12.94 8.80 6.82
C VAL A 178 13.90 7.84 6.11
N SER A 179 14.78 7.18 6.88
CA SER A 179 15.72 6.19 6.35
C SER A 179 15.00 4.97 5.76
N ASP A 180 13.96 4.49 6.43
CA ASP A 180 13.16 3.34 5.99
C ASP A 180 12.46 3.61 4.65
N ILE A 181 11.80 4.77 4.51
CA ILE A 181 11.21 5.21 3.24
C ILE A 181 12.26 5.29 2.14
N ALA A 182 13.40 5.94 2.40
CA ALA A 182 14.47 6.04 1.42
C ALA A 182 14.97 4.66 0.98
N ASN A 183 15.13 3.72 1.91
CA ASN A 183 15.52 2.35 1.60
C ASN A 183 14.47 1.62 0.75
N ALA A 184 13.17 1.75 1.06
CA ALA A 184 12.12 1.15 0.24
C ALA A 184 12.10 1.70 -1.20
N VAL A 185 12.37 3.00 -1.37
CA VAL A 185 12.58 3.62 -2.69
C VAL A 185 13.79 2.99 -3.39
N LEU A 186 14.94 2.91 -2.72
CA LEU A 186 16.19 2.37 -3.28
C LEU A 186 16.10 0.88 -3.64
N ASP A 187 15.38 0.10 -2.84
CA ASP A 187 15.07 -1.32 -3.07
C ASP A 187 14.24 -1.53 -4.34
N GLY A 188 13.55 -0.49 -4.79
CA GLY A 188 12.83 -0.46 -6.06
C GLY A 188 11.33 -0.70 -5.92
N SER A 189 10.71 -0.29 -4.81
CA SER A 189 9.26 -0.33 -4.69
C SER A 189 8.57 0.56 -5.71
N ASN A 190 7.44 0.12 -6.27
CA ASN A 190 6.67 0.92 -7.21
C ASN A 190 5.73 1.89 -6.52
N ALA A 191 5.32 1.58 -5.29
CA ALA A 191 4.54 2.48 -4.46
C ALA A 191 4.84 2.26 -2.98
N LEU A 192 4.59 3.31 -2.20
CA LEU A 192 4.70 3.30 -0.75
C LEU A 192 3.34 3.65 -0.14
N MET A 193 2.98 3.00 0.96
CA MET A 193 1.64 3.12 1.54
C MET A 193 1.63 3.72 2.93
N LEU A 194 0.80 4.74 3.11
CA LEU A 194 0.39 5.29 4.41
C LEU A 194 -0.90 4.59 4.87
N SER A 195 -0.90 4.15 6.12
CA SER A 195 -1.97 3.40 6.77
C SER A 195 -2.68 4.29 7.79
N GLU A 196 -2.37 4.16 9.07
CA GLU A 196 -2.94 4.93 10.18
C GLU A 196 -2.64 6.42 10.04
N GLU A 197 -1.50 6.77 9.45
CA GLU A 197 -1.01 8.14 9.27
C GLU A 197 -2.03 9.01 8.56
N THR A 198 -2.75 8.46 7.57
CA THR A 198 -3.76 9.17 6.79
C THR A 198 -5.18 8.82 7.19
N ALA A 199 -5.42 7.59 7.67
CA ALA A 199 -6.77 7.15 8.03
C ALA A 199 -7.29 7.83 9.31
N ILE A 200 -6.46 7.89 10.35
CA ILE A 200 -6.85 8.36 11.69
C ILE A 200 -5.87 9.38 12.30
N GLY A 201 -4.72 9.60 11.67
CA GLY A 201 -3.70 10.52 12.14
C GLY A 201 -4.14 12.00 12.14
N LYS A 202 -3.50 12.82 12.96
CA LYS A 202 -3.80 14.26 13.08
C LYS A 202 -3.39 15.08 11.84
N TYR A 203 -2.47 14.57 11.03
CA TYR A 203 -1.81 15.33 9.96
C TYR A 203 -1.78 14.61 8.60
N PRO A 204 -2.92 14.11 8.08
CA PRO A 204 -2.95 13.25 6.89
C PRO A 204 -2.30 13.91 5.65
N VAL A 205 -2.58 15.20 5.41
CA VAL A 205 -2.00 15.97 4.29
C VAL A 205 -0.48 16.09 4.45
N LEU A 206 -0.01 16.35 5.67
CA LEU A 206 1.41 16.53 5.96
C LEU A 206 2.19 15.22 5.80
N CYS A 207 1.59 14.08 6.16
CA CYS A 207 2.17 12.76 5.92
C CYS A 207 2.38 12.49 4.43
N VAL A 208 1.38 12.80 3.59
CA VAL A 208 1.51 12.66 2.12
C VAL A 208 2.60 13.58 1.58
N ASN A 209 2.61 14.86 1.98
CA ASN A 209 3.66 15.80 1.58
C ASN A 209 5.07 15.33 2.00
N MET A 210 5.23 14.86 3.24
CA MET A 210 6.51 14.38 3.76
C MET A 210 7.00 13.16 2.98
N MET A 211 6.14 12.16 2.78
CA MET A 211 6.44 10.98 1.95
C MET A 211 6.89 11.41 0.54
N GLN A 212 6.16 12.35 -0.09
CA GLN A 212 6.49 12.85 -1.43
C GLN A 212 7.85 13.54 -1.50
N ARG A 213 8.22 14.30 -0.45
CA ARG A 213 9.52 14.97 -0.35
C ARG A 213 10.66 13.97 -0.21
N ILE A 214 10.52 12.98 0.67
CA ILE A 214 11.53 11.93 0.86
C ILE A 214 11.74 11.14 -0.43
N ILE A 215 10.65 10.75 -1.10
CA ILE A 215 10.71 10.07 -2.40
C ILE A 215 11.48 10.91 -3.42
N LYS A 216 11.13 12.19 -3.58
CA LYS A 216 11.77 13.09 -4.56
C LYS A 216 13.26 13.25 -4.31
N GLU A 217 13.67 13.47 -3.06
CA GLU A 217 15.09 13.64 -2.76
C GLU A 217 15.87 12.34 -2.94
N THR A 218 15.29 11.19 -2.55
CA THR A 218 15.93 9.87 -2.72
C THR A 218 16.16 9.53 -4.19
N VAL A 219 15.16 9.77 -5.05
CA VAL A 219 15.29 9.54 -6.50
C VAL A 219 16.37 10.45 -7.10
N LYS A 220 16.36 11.75 -6.76
CA LYS A 220 17.35 12.73 -7.21
C LYS A 220 18.78 12.37 -6.78
N MET A 221 18.97 11.82 -5.59
CA MET A 221 20.28 11.40 -5.08
C MET A 221 20.86 10.23 -5.89
N LYS A 222 20.04 9.24 -6.23
CA LYS A 222 20.47 8.07 -7.01
C LYS A 222 20.94 8.44 -8.41
N ASP A 223 20.25 9.39 -9.06
CA ASP A 223 20.63 9.87 -10.39
C ASP A 223 21.97 10.66 -10.37
N LYS A 224 22.43 11.11 -9.18
CA LYS A 224 23.69 11.85 -8.98
C LYS A 224 24.88 10.97 -8.56
N THR A 225 24.77 9.64 -8.65
CA THR A 225 25.92 8.70 -8.48
C THR A 225 26.54 8.67 -7.08
N TYR A 226 25.75 8.85 -6.02
CA TYR A 226 26.19 8.62 -4.63
C TYR A 226 25.95 7.18 -4.14
N LEU A 227 25.42 6.30 -4.99
CA LEU A 227 25.05 4.89 -4.71
C LEU A 227 25.26 4.02 -5.94
#